data_AF-A0A0G0H302-F1
#
_entry.id   AF-A0A0G0H302-F1
#
_cell.length_a   1.000
_cell.length_b   1.000
_cell.length_c   1.000
_cell.angle_alpha   90.00
_cell.angle_beta   90.00
_cell.angle_gamma   90.00
#
_symmetry.space_group_name_H-M   'P 1'
#
loop_
_entity.id
_entity.type
_entity.pdbx_description
1 polymer ?
#
loop_
_entity_poly.entity_id
_entity_poly.type
_entity_poly.pdbx_seq_one_letter_code
_entity_poly.pdbx_strand_id
1 'polypeptide(L)'
;MQLPDSLIKNIEVEYLRQLTNILKEGKADRTLAKTSAQAFLKLLPFADDNDMLLKLGNFGEEFPLFTKLHVYALGLIEELKTKEVLEKMRKLMKDNDIDGAIQLIDK
;
A
#
# COMPACT_ATOMS: atom_id res chain seq x y z
N MET A 1 12.88 -4.52 6.86
CA MET A 1 13.28 -3.60 5.79
C MET A 1 12.42 -2.36 5.97
N GLN A 2 12.97 -1.15 6.02
CA GLN A 2 12.12 0.04 6.12
C GLN A 2 11.29 0.17 4.84
N LEU A 3 10.01 0.49 4.99
CA LEU A 3 9.13 0.77 3.87
C LEU A 3 9.67 1.93 3.03
N PRO A 4 9.59 1.85 1.69
CA PRO A 4 9.98 2.97 0.86
C PRO A 4 9.11 4.20 1.17
N ASP A 5 9.70 5.37 1.34
CA ASP A 5 8.96 6.63 1.57
C ASP A 5 7.92 6.90 0.47
N SER A 6 8.21 6.45 -0.76
CA SER A 6 7.29 6.52 -1.89
C SER A 6 6.02 5.71 -1.70
N LEU A 7 6.09 4.56 -1.02
CA LEU A 7 4.93 3.71 -0.73
C LEU A 7 4.01 4.42 0.27
N ILE A 8 4.57 4.93 1.38
CA ILE A 8 3.80 5.65 2.41
C ILE A 8 3.10 6.85 1.77
N LYS A 9 3.83 7.64 0.97
CA LYS A 9 3.26 8.79 0.25
C LYS A 9 2.11 8.40 -0.69
N ASN A 10 2.22 7.28 -1.39
CA ASN A 10 1.14 6.81 -2.26
C ASN A 10 -0.12 6.43 -1.47
N ILE A 11 0.03 5.82 -0.27
CA ILE A 11 -1.10 5.54 0.62
C ILE A 11 -1.75 6.82 1.12
N GLU A 12 -0.96 7.82 1.53
CA GLU A 12 -1.49 9.12 1.97
C GLU A 12 -2.28 9.82 0.86
N VAL A 13 -1.74 9.81 -0.37
CA VAL A 13 -2.42 10.39 -1.54
C VAL A 13 -3.72 9.66 -1.83
N GLU A 14 -3.73 8.32 -1.80
CA GLU A 14 -4.93 7.54 -2.05
C GLU A 14 -5.98 7.74 -0.94
N TYR A 15 -5.57 7.82 0.32
CA TYR A 15 -6.45 8.18 1.43
C TYR A 15 -7.15 9.53 1.19
N LEU A 16 -6.37 10.57 0.86
CA LEU A 16 -6.90 11.91 0.59
C LEU A 16 -7.82 11.94 -0.64
N ARG A 17 -7.50 11.15 -1.66
CA ARG A 17 -8.33 10.99 -2.85
C ARG A 17 -9.67 10.34 -2.50
N GLN A 18 -9.67 9.27 -1.72
CA GLN A 18 -10.90 8.62 -1.26
C GLN A 18 -11.73 9.57 -0.39
N LEU A 19 -11.11 10.24 0.59
CA LEU A 19 -11.79 11.21 1.45
C LEU A 19 -12.44 12.33 0.63
N THR A 20 -11.73 12.87 -0.37
CA THR A 20 -12.25 13.92 -1.26
C THR A 20 -13.45 13.42 -2.05
N ASN A 21 -13.41 12.19 -2.58
CA ASN A 21 -14.53 11.61 -3.32
C ASN A 21 -15.75 11.38 -2.42
N ILE A 22 -15.53 10.81 -1.23
CA ILE A 22 -16.58 10.59 -0.22
C ILE A 22 -17.28 11.90 0.15
N LEU A 23 -16.50 12.98 0.36
CA LEU A 23 -17.03 14.31 0.65
C LEU A 23 -17.81 14.91 -0.53
N LYS A 24 -17.32 14.78 -1.76
CA LYS A 24 -18.00 15.24 -2.98
C LYS A 24 -19.33 14.50 -3.21
N GLU A 25 -19.37 13.22 -2.88
CA GLU A 25 -20.56 12.37 -2.99
C GLU A 25 -21.55 12.57 -1.83
N GLY A 26 -21.22 13.41 -0.83
CA GLY A 26 -22.06 13.63 0.34
C GLY A 26 -22.18 12.42 1.28
N LYS A 27 -21.29 11.44 1.16
CA LYS A 27 -21.29 10.20 1.95
C LYS A 27 -20.64 10.36 3.33
N ALA A 28 -19.92 11.47 3.55
CA ALA A 28 -19.39 11.86 4.85
C ALA A 28 -19.66 13.34 5.12
N ASP A 29 -19.82 13.67 6.39
CA ASP A 29 -19.82 15.05 6.86
C ASP A 29 -18.41 15.49 7.28
N ARG A 30 -18.28 16.77 7.65
CA ARG A 30 -17.01 17.34 8.12
C ARG A 30 -16.49 16.66 9.39
N THR A 31 -17.39 16.17 10.24
CA THR A 31 -17.05 15.50 11.50
C THR A 31 -16.37 14.16 11.24
N LEU A 32 -16.97 13.33 10.37
CA LEU A 32 -16.41 12.05 9.97
C LEU A 32 -15.09 12.22 9.22
N ALA A 33 -15.00 13.22 8.33
CA ALA A 33 -13.75 13.55 7.63
C ALA A 33 -12.62 13.92 8.59
N LYS A 34 -12.90 14.73 9.61
CA LYS A 34 -11.91 15.10 10.63
C LYS A 34 -11.50 13.89 11.47
N THR A 35 -12.47 13.06 11.86
CA THR A 35 -12.24 11.89 12.73
C THR A 35 -11.40 10.84 12.02
N SER A 36 -11.78 10.48 10.78
CA SER A 36 -11.02 9.55 9.94
C SER A 36 -9.60 10.07 9.65
N ALA A 37 -9.42 11.37 9.39
CA ALA A 37 -8.09 11.93 9.18
C ALA A 37 -7.20 11.84 10.43
N GLN A 38 -7.76 12.11 11.61
CA GLN A 38 -7.02 11.96 12.86
C GLN A 38 -6.68 10.50 13.15
N ALA A 39 -7.59 9.56 12.88
CA ALA A 39 -7.34 8.14 13.04
C ALA A 39 -6.27 7.65 12.06
N PHE A 40 -6.34 8.07 10.79
CA PHE A 40 -5.35 7.73 9.77
C PHE A 40 -3.93 8.21 10.15
N LEU A 41 -3.79 9.45 10.63
CA LEU A 41 -2.50 9.98 11.07
C LEU A 41 -1.88 9.19 12.24
N LYS A 42 -2.71 8.55 13.08
CA LYS A 42 -2.24 7.71 14.19
C LYS A 42 -1.74 6.35 13.75
N LEU A 43 -1.99 5.94 12.50
CA LEU A 43 -1.45 4.68 11.96
C LEU A 43 0.07 4.80 11.72
N LEU A 44 0.55 6.02 11.47
CA LEU A 44 1.96 6.31 11.18
C LEU A 44 2.81 6.34 12.46
N PRO A 45 4.10 5.94 12.39
CA PRO A 45 4.75 5.32 11.24
C PRO A 45 4.37 3.85 11.06
N PHE A 46 4.56 3.33 9.84
CA PHE A 46 4.46 1.91 9.55
C PHE A 46 5.84 1.25 9.71
N ALA A 47 5.89 0.11 10.40
CA ALA A 47 7.14 -0.60 10.64
C ALA A 47 7.62 -1.41 9.42
N ASP A 48 6.69 -2.11 8.77
CA ASP A 48 6.89 -2.96 7.60
C ASP A 48 5.56 -3.17 6.84
N ASP A 49 5.61 -3.93 5.74
CA ASP A 49 4.46 -4.27 4.89
C ASP A 49 3.30 -4.90 5.68
N ASN A 50 3.60 -5.80 6.63
CA ASN A 50 2.58 -6.49 7.41
C ASN A 50 1.91 -5.55 8.41
N ASP A 51 2.69 -4.73 9.11
CA ASP A 51 2.17 -3.69 10.01
C ASP A 51 1.28 -2.70 9.25
N MET A 52 1.71 -2.27 8.06
CA MET A 52 0.91 -1.40 7.19
C MET A 52 -0.42 -2.06 6.81
N LEU A 53 -0.39 -3.28 6.28
CA LEU A 53 -1.60 -3.99 5.85
C LEU A 53 -2.56 -4.22 7.00
N LEU A 54 -2.06 -4.61 8.18
CA LEU A 54 -2.87 -4.85 9.37
C LEU A 54 -3.51 -3.56 9.88
N LYS A 55 -2.75 -2.47 10.02
CA LYS A 55 -3.26 -1.17 10.43
C LYS A 55 -4.31 -0.61 9.46
N LEU A 56 -4.07 -0.72 8.16
CA LEU A 56 -5.03 -0.29 7.14
C LEU A 56 -6.27 -1.18 7.08
N GLY A 57 -6.13 -2.48 7.36
CA GLY A 57 -7.25 -3.41 7.50
C GLY A 57 -8.17 -2.98 8.65
N ASN A 58 -7.59 -2.83 9.85
CA ASN A 58 -8.30 -2.36 11.03
C ASN A 58 -8.94 -0.98 10.83
N PHE A 59 -8.25 -0.07 10.15
CA PHE A 59 -8.79 1.24 9.78
C PHE A 59 -10.01 1.12 8.86
N GLY A 60 -10.00 0.19 7.90
CA GLY A 60 -11.14 -0.09 7.04
C GLY A 60 -12.34 -0.69 7.79
N GLU A 61 -12.10 -1.45 8.88
CA GLU A 61 -13.16 -1.95 9.76
C GLU A 61 -13.82 -0.81 10.57
N GLU A 62 -13.01 0.11 11.12
CA GLU A 62 -13.50 1.28 11.87
C GLU A 62 -14.16 2.33 10.94
N PHE A 63 -13.63 2.49 9.73
CA PHE A 63 -14.14 3.42 8.72
C PHE A 63 -14.45 2.68 7.40
N PRO A 64 -15.64 2.04 7.27
CA PRO A 64 -16.00 1.19 6.13
C PRO A 64 -15.86 1.84 4.74
N LEU A 65 -15.94 3.17 4.68
CA LEU A 65 -15.77 3.94 3.43
C LEU A 65 -14.32 3.90 2.89
N PHE A 66 -13.35 3.49 3.71
CA PHE A 66 -11.92 3.42 3.37
C PHE A 66 -11.39 1.98 3.25
N THR A 67 -12.27 0.97 3.22
CA THR A 67 -11.89 -0.45 3.03
C THR A 67 -11.01 -0.69 1.80
N LYS A 68 -11.17 0.13 0.75
CA LYS A 68 -10.36 0.06 -0.47
C LYS A 68 -8.89 0.44 -0.27
N LEU A 69 -8.57 1.17 0.80
CA LEU A 69 -7.20 1.61 1.07
C LEU A 69 -6.26 0.44 1.40
N HIS A 70 -6.75 -0.56 2.14
CA HIS A 70 -6.02 -1.80 2.40
C HIS A 70 -5.73 -2.56 1.09
N VAL A 71 -6.73 -2.71 0.23
CA VAL A 71 -6.58 -3.38 -1.08
C VAL A 71 -5.58 -2.65 -1.98
N TYR A 72 -5.61 -1.32 -1.96
CA TYR A 72 -4.66 -0.49 -2.70
C TYR A 72 -3.22 -0.68 -2.20
N ALA A 73 -3.02 -0.70 -0.88
CA ALA A 73 -1.71 -0.96 -0.28
C ALA A 73 -1.16 -2.35 -0.66
N LEU A 74 -2.02 -3.36 -0.61
CA LEU A 74 -1.67 -4.72 -1.03
C LEU A 74 -1.18 -4.74 -2.49
N GLY A 75 -1.91 -4.08 -3.39
CA GLY A 75 -1.52 -4.00 -4.80
C GLY A 75 -0.15 -3.33 -5.02
N LEU A 76 0.13 -2.24 -4.30
CA LEU A 76 1.43 -1.56 -4.40
C LEU A 76 2.59 -2.42 -3.88
N ILE A 77 2.39 -3.12 -2.77
CA ILE A 77 3.39 -4.03 -2.21
C ILE A 77 3.71 -5.15 -3.20
N GLU A 78 2.69 -5.76 -3.80
CA GLU A 78 2.89 -6.81 -4.81
C GLU A 78 3.56 -6.27 -6.09
N GLU A 79 3.24 -5.05 -6.52
CA GLU A 79 3.93 -4.40 -7.64
C GLU A 79 5.42 -4.17 -7.34
N LEU A 80 5.76 -3.73 -6.13
CA LEU A 80 7.14 -3.53 -5.71
C LEU A 80 7.91 -4.86 -5.68
N LYS A 81 7.35 -5.90 -5.06
CA LYS A 81 7.95 -7.24 -5.06
C LYS A 81 8.15 -7.77 -6.48
N THR A 82 7.17 -7.59 -7.36
CA THR A 82 7.26 -8.00 -8.77
C THR A 82 8.40 -7.27 -9.49
N LYS A 83 8.55 -5.95 -9.27
CA LYS A 83 9.67 -5.19 -9.83
C LYS A 83 11.02 -5.67 -9.32
N GLU A 84 11.14 -5.94 -8.03
CA GLU A 84 12.38 -6.49 -7.46
C GLU A 84 12.75 -7.85 -8.06
N VAL A 85 11.78 -8.74 -8.24
CA VAL A 85 11.98 -10.05 -8.89
C VAL A 85 12.45 -9.85 -10.33
N LEU A 86 11.79 -8.97 -11.10
CA LEU A 86 12.18 -8.67 -12.48
C LEU A 86 13.58 -8.06 -12.57
N GLU A 87 13.98 -7.20 -11.64
CA GLU A 87 15.33 -6.65 -11.59
C GLU A 87 16.39 -7.71 -11.30
N LYS A 88 16.12 -8.62 -10.35
CA LYS A 88 16.99 -9.78 -10.07
C LYS A 88 17.12 -10.70 -11.27
N MET A 89 16.01 -11.02 -11.94
CA MET A 89 16.02 -11.79 -13.19
C MET A 89 16.85 -11.12 -14.26
N ARG A 90 16.67 -9.81 -14.49
CA ARG A 90 17.45 -9.05 -15.48
C ARG A 90 18.94 -9.08 -15.17
N LYS A 91 19.32 -9.04 -13.90
CA LYS A 91 20.71 -9.16 -13.47
C LYS A 91 21.27 -10.56 -13.78
N LEU A 92 20.56 -11.62 -13.40
CA LEU A 92 20.98 -13.00 -13.67
C LEU A 92 21.10 -13.28 -15.18
N MET A 93 20.16 -12.78 -15.99
CA MET A 93 20.26 -12.87 -17.45
C MET A 93 21.47 -12.13 -18.02
N LYS A 94 21.85 -10.97 -17.46
CA LYS A 94 23.08 -10.25 -17.86
C LYS A 94 24.34 -11.03 -17.48
N ASP A 95 24.30 -11.76 -16.38
CA ASP A 95 25.38 -12.60 -15.89
C ASP A 95 25.39 -13.99 -16.58
N ASN A 96 24.53 -14.19 -17.59
CA ASN A 96 24.35 -15.42 -18.37
C ASN A 96 23.85 -16.62 -17.54
N ASP A 97 23.30 -16.38 -16.35
CA ASP A 97 22.68 -17.36 -15.46
C ASP A 97 21.16 -17.42 -15.71
N ILE A 98 20.78 -18.10 -16.80
CA ILE A 98 19.38 -18.23 -17.21
C ILE A 98 18.61 -19.17 -16.28
N ASP A 99 19.25 -20.24 -15.80
CA ASP A 99 18.63 -21.21 -14.89
C ASP A 99 18.27 -20.55 -13.55
N GLY A 100 19.16 -19.73 -13.00
CA GLY A 100 18.89 -18.94 -11.79
C GLY A 100 17.75 -17.93 -11.98
N ALA A 101 17.62 -17.34 -13.19
CA ALA A 101 16.52 -16.41 -13.49
C ALA A 101 15.16 -17.11 -13.53
N ILE A 102 15.09 -18.33 -14.08
CA ILE A 102 13.84 -19.13 -14.15
C ILE A 102 13.40 -19.55 -12.74
N GLN A 103 14.33 -19.97 -11.89
CA GLN A 103 14.04 -20.37 -10.51
C GLN A 103 13.43 -19.27 -9.62
N LEU A 104 13.56 -17.99 -10.01
CA LEU A 104 12.95 -16.87 -9.27
C LEU A 104 11.43 -16.80 -9.43
N ILE A 105 10.86 -17.43 -10.45
CA ILE A 105 9.43 -17.36 -10.79
C ILE A 105 8.68 -18.67 -10.44
N ASP A 106 9.41 -19.78 -10.31
CA ASP A 106 8.86 -21.12 -10.05
C ASP A 106 8.63 -21.44 -8.54
N LYS A 107 8.64 -20.43 -7.66
CA LYS A 107 8.36 -20.57 -6.22
C LYS A 107 7.00 -20.02 -5.84
#